data_AF-A0A1A0KTT4-F1
#
_entry.id   AF-A0A1A0KTT4-F1
#
_cell.length_a   1.000
_cell.length_b   1.000
_cell.length_c   1.000
_cell.angle_alpha   90.00
_cell.angle_beta   90.00
_cell.angle_gamma   90.00
#
_symmetry.space_group_name_H-M   'P 1'
#
loop_
_entity.id
_entity.type
_entity.pdbx_description
1 polymer ?
#
loop_
_entity_poly.entity_id
_entity_poly.type
_entity_poly.pdbx_seq_one_letter_code
_entity_poly.pdbx_strand_id
1 'polypeptide(L)'
;MAAKKIEIDATGRTVALNVTILRATQGLSVAELAERATAAGRPLTRQAVSEIEAGRRRVDVDDLIVLALSLDVSPAMLLMPRGTDDIDDVVDVTGARLPVTRVWAWLTANAAPDGGPPRSVARPGWVNRYEKEKEQ
;
A
#
# COMPACT_ATOMS: atom_id res chain seq x y z
N MET A 1 0.54 30.45 10.66
CA MET A 1 1.17 29.26 11.25
C MET A 1 1.63 28.37 10.12
N ALA A 2 2.92 28.01 10.05
CA ALA A 2 3.39 27.08 9.02
C ALA A 2 2.82 25.69 9.29
N ALA A 3 2.19 25.07 8.28
CA ALA A 3 1.67 23.71 8.41
C ALA A 3 2.82 22.75 8.72
N LYS A 4 2.67 21.92 9.76
CA LYS A 4 3.65 20.89 10.11
C LYS A 4 3.79 19.93 8.92
N LYS A 5 5.01 19.72 8.44
CA LYS A 5 5.30 18.73 7.39
C LYS A 5 4.82 17.36 7.87
N ILE A 6 3.91 16.74 7.14
CA ILE A 6 3.44 15.39 7.45
C ILE A 6 4.58 14.43 7.11
N GLU A 7 5.07 13.73 8.13
CA GLU A 7 6.14 12.73 8.02
C GLU A 7 5.62 11.40 7.46
N ILE A 8 6.55 10.57 6.97
CA ILE A 8 6.24 9.21 6.52
C ILE A 8 6.10 8.31 7.76
N ASP A 9 4.89 7.81 7.93
CA ASP A 9 4.49 6.93 9.04
C ASP A 9 4.62 5.44 8.66
N ALA A 10 4.29 4.53 9.59
CA ALA A 10 4.47 3.09 9.52
C ALA A 10 4.09 2.49 8.15
N THR A 11 2.89 2.75 7.64
CA THR A 11 2.45 2.19 6.36
C THR A 11 3.28 2.68 5.17
N GLY A 12 3.68 3.96 5.16
CA GLY A 12 4.53 4.49 4.09
C GLY A 12 5.93 3.89 4.10
N ARG A 13 6.48 3.60 5.30
CA ARG A 13 7.76 2.90 5.46
C ARG A 13 7.66 1.44 5.01
N THR A 14 6.55 0.77 5.32
CA THR A 14 6.26 -0.59 4.84
C THR A 14 6.28 -0.64 3.32
N VAL A 15 5.56 0.27 2.65
CA VAL A 15 5.54 0.30 1.18
C VAL A 15 6.94 0.54 0.61
N ALA A 16 7.70 1.50 1.14
CA ALA A 16 9.08 1.77 0.71
C ALA A 16 9.98 0.52 0.82
N LEU A 17 9.91 -0.19 1.95
CA LEU A 17 10.67 -1.41 2.18
C LEU A 17 10.24 -2.53 1.21
N ASN A 18 8.94 -2.77 1.05
CA ASN A 18 8.42 -3.82 0.19
C ASN A 18 8.76 -3.59 -1.28
N VAL A 19 8.69 -2.33 -1.76
CA VAL A 19 9.15 -1.95 -3.10
C VAL A 19 10.63 -2.29 -3.28
N THR A 20 11.47 -1.92 -2.30
CA THR A 20 12.92 -2.19 -2.34
C THR A 20 13.20 -3.69 -2.44
N ILE A 21 12.55 -4.49 -1.59
CA ILE A 21 12.73 -5.95 -1.55
C ILE A 21 12.25 -6.57 -2.85
N LEU A 22 11.01 -6.30 -3.27
CA LEU A 22 10.42 -6.92 -4.47
C LEU A 22 11.23 -6.57 -5.71
N ARG A 23 11.63 -5.30 -5.87
CA ARG A 23 12.51 -4.88 -6.96
C ARG A 23 13.81 -5.68 -6.96
N ALA A 24 14.48 -5.77 -5.81
CA ALA A 24 15.76 -6.47 -5.69
C ALA A 24 15.62 -7.98 -5.95
N THR A 25 14.56 -8.62 -5.45
CA THR A 25 14.29 -10.05 -5.68
C THR A 25 14.00 -10.38 -7.14
N GLN A 26 13.47 -9.43 -7.92
CA GLN A 26 13.27 -9.56 -9.36
C GLN A 26 14.51 -9.21 -10.18
N GLY A 27 15.63 -8.84 -9.54
CA GLY A 27 16.87 -8.46 -10.23
C GLY A 27 16.79 -7.12 -10.96
N LEU A 28 15.78 -6.29 -10.69
CA LEU A 28 15.58 -5.01 -11.37
C LEU A 28 16.46 -3.93 -10.75
N SER A 29 17.09 -3.13 -11.59
CA SER A 29 17.66 -1.84 -11.19
C SER A 29 16.56 -0.84 -10.86
N VAL A 30 16.93 0.21 -10.12
CA VAL A 30 16.02 1.35 -9.84
C VAL A 30 15.55 2.03 -11.13
N ALA A 31 16.41 2.09 -12.16
CA ALA A 31 16.08 2.68 -13.44
C ALA A 31 15.02 1.86 -14.18
N GLU A 32 15.17 0.53 -14.21
CA GLU A 32 14.19 -0.35 -14.86
C GLU A 32 12.82 -0.31 -14.19
N LEU A 33 12.76 -0.24 -12.84
CA LEU A 33 11.47 -0.05 -12.16
C LEU A 33 10.84 1.30 -12.52
N ALA A 34 11.63 2.37 -12.61
CA ALA A 34 11.17 3.70 -12.99
C ALA A 34 10.64 3.72 -14.45
N GLU A 35 11.32 3.03 -15.36
CA GLU A 35 10.89 2.86 -16.75
C GLU A 35 9.58 2.07 -16.85
N ARG A 36 9.45 0.97 -16.11
CA ARG A 36 8.20 0.19 -16.06
C ARG A 36 7.02 1.02 -15.53
N ALA A 37 7.23 1.77 -14.45
CA ALA A 37 6.23 2.66 -13.89
C ALA A 37 5.81 3.76 -14.87
N THR A 38 6.78 4.33 -15.58
CA THR A 38 6.53 5.35 -16.61
C THR A 38 5.76 4.76 -17.80
N ALA A 39 6.10 3.54 -18.23
CA ALA A 39 5.39 2.83 -19.29
C ALA A 39 3.93 2.49 -18.91
N ALA A 40 3.64 2.29 -17.62
CA ALA A 40 2.29 2.12 -17.09
C ALA A 40 1.47 3.44 -17.01
N GLY A 41 1.99 4.55 -17.55
CA GLY A 41 1.26 5.80 -17.72
C GLY A 41 1.51 6.84 -16.62
N ARG A 42 2.41 6.57 -15.66
CA ARG A 42 2.74 7.53 -14.60
C ARG A 42 4.23 7.87 -14.60
N PRO A 43 4.62 9.09 -15.00
CA PRO A 43 6.02 9.51 -15.02
C PRO A 43 6.67 9.36 -13.64
N LEU A 44 7.52 8.35 -13.49
CA LEU A 44 8.25 8.08 -12.25
C LEU A 44 9.73 8.02 -12.59
N THR A 45 10.50 9.00 -12.10
CA THR A 45 11.93 9.08 -12.42
C THR A 45 12.74 8.11 -11.56
N ARG A 46 13.93 7.73 -12.02
CA ARG A 46 14.89 6.95 -11.22
C ARG A 46 15.13 7.56 -9.83
N GLN A 47 15.28 8.88 -9.76
CA GLN A 47 15.46 9.59 -8.49
C GLN A 47 14.21 9.47 -7.60
N ALA A 48 13.01 9.58 -8.17
CA ALA A 48 11.77 9.38 -7.42
C ALA A 48 11.71 8.00 -6.77
N VAL A 49 12.04 6.94 -7.54
CA VAL A 49 12.08 5.57 -7.02
C VAL A 49 13.14 5.44 -5.91
N SER A 50 14.35 5.97 -6.10
CA SER A 50 15.38 5.96 -5.04
C SER A 50 14.94 6.67 -3.76
N GLU A 51 14.25 7.82 -3.86
CA GLU A 51 13.75 8.53 -2.68
C GLU A 51 12.58 7.80 -2.00
N ILE A 52 11.76 7.07 -2.76
CA ILE A 52 10.71 6.19 -2.23
C ILE A 52 11.35 5.05 -1.44
N GLU A 53 12.28 4.30 -2.05
CA GLU A 53 12.96 3.17 -1.39
C GLU A 53 13.69 3.58 -0.12
N ALA A 54 14.27 4.79 -0.11
CA ALA A 54 14.93 5.32 1.06
C ALA A 54 13.98 5.91 2.13
N GLY A 55 12.66 5.87 1.90
CA GLY A 55 11.67 6.45 2.82
C GLY A 55 11.79 7.97 2.97
N ARG A 56 12.30 8.66 1.95
CA ARG A 56 12.45 10.13 1.91
C ARG A 56 11.36 10.81 1.10
N ARG A 57 10.73 10.08 0.17
CA ARG A 57 9.58 10.51 -0.61
C ARG A 57 8.34 9.68 -0.23
N ARG A 58 7.21 10.37 -0.05
CA ARG A 58 5.92 9.73 0.18
C ARG A 58 5.44 9.06 -1.11
N VAL A 59 4.86 7.88 -0.97
CA VAL A 59 4.11 7.18 -2.01
C VAL A 59 2.66 7.65 -1.90
N ASP A 60 2.11 8.21 -2.98
CA ASP A 60 0.67 8.47 -3.06
C ASP A 60 -0.10 7.23 -3.55
N VAL A 61 -1.43 7.33 -3.62
CA VAL A 61 -2.28 6.20 -4.00
C VAL A 61 -2.05 5.75 -5.45
N ASP A 62 -1.69 6.66 -6.34
CA ASP A 62 -1.43 6.34 -7.74
C ASP A 62 -0.04 5.70 -7.90
N ASP A 63 0.97 6.23 -7.20
CA ASP A 63 2.30 5.66 -7.10
C ASP A 63 2.20 4.22 -6.58
N LEU A 64 1.38 3.96 -5.55
CA LEU A 64 1.15 2.63 -5.00
C LEU A 64 0.64 1.66 -6.06
N ILE A 65 -0.40 2.05 -6.82
CA ILE A 65 -0.99 1.19 -7.85
C ILE A 65 0.00 0.95 -9.00
N VAL A 66 0.68 2.00 -9.45
CA VAL A 66 1.66 1.89 -10.55
C VAL A 66 2.86 1.03 -10.16
N LEU A 67 3.35 1.17 -8.93
CA LEU A 67 4.43 0.32 -8.42
C LEU A 67 3.99 -1.14 -8.30
N ALA A 68 2.76 -1.39 -7.84
CA ALA A 68 2.19 -2.73 -7.78
C ALA A 68 2.12 -3.37 -9.18
N LEU A 69 1.60 -2.63 -10.17
CA LEU A 69 1.58 -3.07 -11.57
C LEU A 69 2.98 -3.30 -12.15
N SER A 70 3.93 -2.41 -11.87
CA SER A 70 5.31 -2.49 -12.40
C SER A 70 6.11 -3.66 -11.83
N LEU A 71 5.76 -4.08 -10.62
CA LEU A 71 6.34 -5.22 -9.91
C LEU A 71 5.51 -6.50 -10.07
N ASP A 72 4.40 -6.46 -10.80
CA ASP A 72 3.48 -7.59 -11.00
C ASP A 72 3.00 -8.22 -9.66
N VAL A 73 2.57 -7.37 -8.73
CA VAL A 73 2.04 -7.77 -7.42
C VAL A 73 0.73 -7.05 -7.10
N SER A 74 -0.03 -7.56 -6.13
CA SER A 74 -1.20 -6.84 -5.62
C SER A 74 -0.79 -5.63 -4.77
N PRO A 75 -1.60 -4.57 -4.70
CA PRO A 75 -1.36 -3.46 -3.76
C PRO A 75 -1.30 -3.93 -2.30
N ALA A 76 -2.03 -4.98 -1.95
CA ALA A 76 -2.00 -5.59 -0.62
C ALA A 76 -0.59 -6.11 -0.27
N MET A 77 0.15 -6.68 -1.23
CA MET A 77 1.54 -7.10 -1.00
C MET A 77 2.47 -5.93 -0.66
N LEU A 78 2.26 -4.76 -1.28
CA LEU A 78 3.04 -3.56 -0.95
C LEU A 78 2.64 -2.97 0.41
N LEU A 79 1.37 -3.05 0.77
CA LEU A 79 0.82 -2.53 2.03
C LEU A 79 1.09 -3.41 3.25
N MET A 80 1.39 -4.70 3.05
CA MET A 80 1.54 -5.67 4.12
C MET A 80 2.84 -5.45 4.91
N PRO A 81 2.79 -5.07 6.21
CA PRO A 81 4.00 -5.00 7.03
C PRO A 81 4.61 -6.39 7.17
N ARG A 82 5.94 -6.46 7.17
CA ARG A 82 6.61 -7.71 7.49
C ARG A 82 6.44 -7.97 8.99
N GLY A 83 5.76 -9.06 9.33
CA GLY A 83 5.99 -9.73 10.61
C GLY A 83 7.33 -10.47 10.56
N THR A 84 7.76 -10.96 11.71
CA THR A 84 8.63 -12.13 11.81
C THR A 84 7.89 -13.37 11.27
N ASP A 85 8.57 -14.52 11.21
CA ASP A 85 7.94 -15.78 10.78
C ASP A 85 6.88 -16.31 11.78
N ASP A 86 6.54 -15.53 12.81
CA ASP A 86 5.50 -15.82 13.80
C ASP A 86 4.13 -15.26 13.38
N ILE A 87 3.10 -16.11 13.49
CA ILE A 87 1.72 -15.78 13.17
C ILE A 87 1.07 -14.86 14.22
N ASP A 88 1.62 -14.84 15.44
CA ASP A 88 1.13 -14.06 16.57
C ASP A 88 1.70 -12.63 16.61
N ASP A 89 2.53 -12.28 15.63
CA ASP A 89 3.16 -10.98 15.56
C ASP A 89 2.16 -9.84 15.43
N VAL A 90 2.42 -8.77 16.19
CA VAL A 90 1.67 -7.52 16.11
C VAL A 90 2.51 -6.50 15.33
N VAL A 91 1.94 -6.00 14.25
CA VAL A 91 2.60 -5.05 13.35
C VAL A 91 1.95 -3.67 13.44
N ASP A 92 2.77 -2.65 13.17
CA ASP A 92 2.32 -1.26 13.06
C ASP A 92 1.75 -1.00 11.65
N VAL A 93 0.53 -0.47 11.61
CA VAL A 93 -0.04 0.23 10.46
C VAL A 93 -0.34 1.66 10.89
N THR A 94 -0.38 2.60 9.96
CA THR A 94 -0.68 4.00 10.30
C THR A 94 -2.01 4.10 11.07
N GLY A 95 -1.92 4.54 12.33
CA GLY A 95 -3.06 4.70 13.24
C GLY A 95 -3.49 3.46 14.04
N ALA A 96 -2.86 2.29 13.88
CA ALA A 96 -3.21 1.10 14.65
C ALA A 96 -2.06 0.08 14.80
N ARG A 97 -2.16 -0.76 15.84
CA ARG A 97 -1.33 -1.97 16.02
C ARG A 97 -2.23 -3.19 16.03
N LEU A 98 -1.97 -4.13 15.13
CA LEU A 98 -2.86 -5.27 14.88
C LEU A 98 -2.03 -6.54 14.65
N PRO A 99 -2.56 -7.73 14.99
CA PRO A 99 -1.95 -9.00 14.58
C PRO A 99 -1.74 -9.05 13.06
N VAL A 100 -0.62 -9.60 12.61
CA VAL A 100 -0.20 -9.70 11.21
C VAL A 100 -1.27 -10.42 10.36
N THR A 101 -1.84 -11.49 10.90
CA THR A 101 -2.96 -12.22 10.30
C THR A 101 -4.20 -11.35 10.11
N ARG A 102 -4.50 -10.49 11.08
CA ARG A 102 -5.64 -9.56 11.01
C ARG A 102 -5.42 -8.48 9.96
N VAL A 103 -4.20 -7.96 9.84
CA VAL A 103 -3.85 -7.00 8.78
C VAL A 103 -4.04 -7.64 7.40
N TRP A 104 -3.54 -8.86 7.20
CA TRP A 104 -3.71 -9.58 5.92
C TRP A 104 -5.19 -9.84 5.60
N ALA A 105 -5.96 -10.35 6.56
CA ALA A 105 -7.38 -10.60 6.38
C ALA A 105 -8.15 -9.31 6.06
N TRP A 106 -7.76 -8.19 6.66
CA TRP A 106 -8.34 -6.89 6.36
C TRP A 106 -7.97 -6.38 4.96
N LEU A 107 -6.70 -6.38 4.59
CA LEU A 107 -6.22 -5.93 3.27
C LEU A 107 -6.82 -6.74 2.12
N THR A 108 -7.15 -8.01 2.35
CA THR A 108 -7.73 -8.93 1.36
C THR A 108 -9.26 -9.01 1.43
N ALA A 109 -9.90 -8.13 2.20
CA ALA A 109 -11.35 -8.06 2.38
C ALA A 109 -12.00 -9.34 2.95
N ASN A 110 -11.24 -10.15 3.67
CA ASN A 110 -11.72 -11.34 4.38
C ASN A 110 -12.26 -11.00 5.79
N ALA A 111 -11.82 -9.89 6.39
CA ALA A 111 -12.29 -9.40 7.68
C ALA A 111 -12.28 -7.87 7.77
N ALA A 112 -12.99 -7.31 8.73
CA ALA A 112 -12.85 -5.92 9.15
C ALA A 112 -11.65 -5.75 10.12
N PRO A 113 -11.16 -4.51 10.37
CA PRO A 113 -10.03 -4.27 11.28
C PRO A 113 -10.25 -4.74 12.72
N ASP A 114 -11.51 -4.83 13.15
CA ASP A 114 -11.92 -5.32 14.46
C ASP A 114 -12.05 -6.86 14.51
N GLY A 115 -11.82 -7.55 13.39
CA GLY A 115 -12.00 -9.00 13.24
C GLY A 115 -13.43 -9.43 12.91
N GLY A 116 -14.37 -8.49 12.77
CA GLY A 116 -15.72 -8.77 12.32
C GLY A 116 -15.80 -9.14 10.83
N PRO A 117 -17.00 -9.54 10.34
CA PRO A 117 -17.18 -9.80 8.92
C PRO A 117 -16.96 -8.52 8.10
N PRO A 118 -16.43 -8.64 6.86
CA PRO A 118 -16.25 -7.48 5.99
C PRO A 118 -17.61 -6.86 5.67
N ARG A 119 -17.70 -5.53 5.70
CA ARG A 119 -18.94 -4.80 5.39
C ARG A 119 -19.39 -4.94 3.93
N SER A 120 -18.51 -5.40 3.05
CA SER A 120 -18.78 -5.73 1.65
C SER A 120 -17.78 -6.75 1.13
N VAL A 121 -18.25 -7.76 0.40
CA VAL A 121 -17.43 -8.89 -0.06
C VAL A 121 -17.08 -8.85 -1.56
N ALA A 122 -17.73 -7.98 -2.34
CA ALA A 122 -17.51 -7.90 -3.81
C ALA A 122 -18.00 -6.60 -4.47
N ARG A 123 -18.99 -5.92 -3.88
CA ARG A 123 -19.43 -4.59 -4.28
C ARG A 123 -19.36 -3.69 -3.07
N PRO A 124 -18.62 -2.58 -3.12
CA PRO A 124 -18.65 -1.63 -2.03
C PRO A 124 -20.10 -1.14 -1.83
N GLY A 125 -20.65 -1.38 -0.65
CA GLY A 125 -22.05 -1.04 -0.33
C GLY A 125 -22.36 0.45 -0.39
N TRP A 126 -21.35 1.31 -0.63
CA TRP A 126 -21.52 2.75 -0.78
C TRP A 126 -22.12 3.18 -2.13
N VAL A 127 -22.00 2.37 -3.20
CA VAL A 127 -22.62 2.72 -4.51
C VAL A 127 -24.15 2.79 -4.36
N ASN A 128 -24.74 1.79 -3.70
CA ASN A 128 -26.18 1.74 -3.45
C ASN A 128 -26.72 2.79 -2.48
N ARG A 129 -25.87 3.40 -1.63
CA ARG A 129 -26.31 4.42 -0.68
C ARG A 129 -26.26 5.82 -1.28
N TYR A 130 -25.17 6.12 -2.00
CA TYR A 130 -24.98 7.42 -2.64
C TYR A 130 -25.97 7.65 -3.79
N GLU A 131 -26.33 6.62 -4.55
CA GLU A 131 -27.29 6.73 -5.65
C GLU A 131 -28.73 6.87 -5.13
N LYS A 132 -29.11 6.14 -4.08
CA LYS A 132 -30.44 6.22 -3.46
C LYS A 132 -30.74 7.57 -2.79
N GLU A 133 -29.70 8.25 -2.30
CA GLU A 133 -29.81 9.59 -1.70
C GLU A 133 -29.88 10.72 -2.75
N LYS A 134 -29.58 10.45 -4.02
CA LYS A 134 -29.73 11.41 -5.13
C LYS A 134 -31.08 11.34 -5.86
N GLU A 135 -31.83 10.26 -5.67
CA GLU A 135 -33.16 10.05 -6.26
C GLU A 135 -34.31 10.50 -5.34
N GLN A 136 -34.00 11.02 -4.14
CA GLN A 136 -34.94 11.63 -3.19
C GLN A 136 -34.71 13.13 -3.08
#